data_AF-A0A7D5UXT2-F1
#
_entry.id   AF-A0A7D5UXT2-F1
#
_cell.length_a   1.000
_cell.length_b   1.000
_cell.length_c   1.000
_cell.angle_alpha   90.00
_cell.angle_beta   90.00
_cell.angle_gamma   90.00
#
_symmetry.space_group_name_H-M   'P 1'
#
loop_
_entity.id
_entity.type
_entity.pdbx_description
1 polymer ?
#
loop_
_entity_poly.entity_id
_entity_poly.type
_entity_poly.pdbx_seq_one_letter_code
_entity_poly.pdbx_strand_id
1 'polypeptide(L)'
;MRTACFKLLSCLGLLQLAVALTTRRAYVQILNNTTQPIRAATVIHKYSDIYQHHGYWEVIQPGTRSGNMLRVEYHTGAFATGNDWWLVSWKNPEGTRYYYSNPGNGRIFFDTVEWIFAGRGGHRLESTTGFKQHTLMKTDANRVTQVVINTDNTIQFSSKSGYSSTTSSSTPIFRQYGNPQPFYAIAHRVLDKAGVEVALRHGANAVEIDANAWKLVHRGWWADHDGTLPSRGDRIRDVLIAAANARRAGKNLGFVWLDLKNPDRCGQLETGCNIEALRDMARQILAPVGVKILWGFTGSDINGRASGVVREDLTPSEAISIDGLSGTSARYAERIFNTSGPTNTAQRVWSKGLFQMALNFGSCEDKAMSASSGQICPEIRLGVMSGLFGKVFGWTITRNDGSEVNKLMHAGVDGLIYGHMSSFYEDTKEARDALQIINNWLKANSNHRYLANLDDNPW
;
A
#
# COMPACT_ATOMS: atom_id res chain seq x y z
N MET A 1 -60.07 25.28 75.08
CA MET A 1 -61.32 25.51 74.31
C MET A 1 -60.91 26.12 72.98
N ARG A 2 -61.01 25.35 71.87
CA ARG A 2 -61.97 25.51 70.74
C ARG A 2 -61.77 26.85 70.00
N THR A 3 -61.56 26.99 68.69
CA THR A 3 -62.07 26.28 67.48
C THR A 3 -61.29 26.87 66.26
N ALA A 4 -60.65 26.09 65.36
CA ALA A 4 -61.11 25.67 64.00
C ALA A 4 -61.37 26.84 63.01
N CYS A 5 -61.19 26.83 61.68
CA CYS A 5 -60.91 25.86 60.61
C CYS A 5 -60.81 26.74 59.32
N PHE A 6 -59.86 26.65 58.38
CA PHE A 6 -59.93 25.87 57.13
C PHE A 6 -58.79 26.38 56.22
N LYS A 7 -57.86 25.51 55.81
CA LYS A 7 -57.15 25.66 54.53
C LYS A 7 -57.11 24.29 53.86
N LEU A 8 -57.79 24.21 52.73
CA LEU A 8 -57.90 23.04 51.87
C LEU A 8 -56.53 22.52 51.46
N LEU A 9 -56.38 21.21 51.55
CA LEU A 9 -55.47 20.42 50.74
C LEU A 9 -55.80 20.62 49.25
N SER A 10 -54.78 20.86 48.45
CA SER A 10 -54.69 20.30 47.11
C SER A 10 -53.34 19.59 46.97
N CYS A 11 -53.38 18.27 47.24
CA CYS A 11 -52.42 17.32 46.71
C CYS A 11 -52.49 17.37 45.18
N LEU A 12 -51.49 17.97 44.52
CA LEU A 12 -51.14 17.62 43.16
C LEU A 12 -49.70 17.11 43.17
N GLY A 13 -49.57 15.82 42.84
CA GLY A 13 -48.30 15.10 42.86
C GLY A 13 -47.28 15.73 41.94
N LEU A 14 -46.20 16.22 42.53
CA LEU A 14 -44.91 16.32 41.86
C LEU A 14 -44.23 14.96 41.97
N LEU A 15 -44.69 14.00 41.15
CA LEU A 15 -43.79 12.95 40.70
C LEU A 15 -42.80 13.65 39.77
N GLN A 16 -41.73 14.23 40.33
CA GLN A 16 -40.56 14.55 39.54
C GLN A 16 -40.00 13.21 39.07
N LEU A 17 -40.44 12.74 37.90
CA LEU A 17 -39.65 11.85 37.08
C LEU A 17 -38.37 12.62 36.74
N ALA A 18 -37.38 12.55 37.63
CA ALA A 18 -36.02 12.88 37.29
C ALA A 18 -35.59 11.84 36.26
N VAL A 19 -35.84 12.10 34.98
CA VAL A 19 -35.33 11.29 33.89
C VAL A 19 -33.85 11.61 33.72
N ALA A 20 -33.06 11.25 34.72
CA ALA A 20 -31.66 11.61 34.84
C ALA A 20 -30.77 10.77 33.92
N LEU A 21 -29.69 11.38 33.43
CA LEU A 21 -28.57 10.68 32.82
C LEU A 21 -28.05 9.62 33.80
N THR A 22 -28.03 8.36 33.38
CA THR A 22 -27.60 7.23 34.21
C THR A 22 -26.42 6.52 33.57
N THR A 23 -25.26 6.51 34.26
CA THR A 23 -24.11 5.70 33.88
C THR A 23 -24.37 4.23 34.17
N ARG A 24 -24.10 3.39 33.18
CA ARG A 24 -24.28 1.94 33.24
C ARG A 24 -23.00 1.23 32.80
N ARG A 25 -22.93 -0.06 33.15
CA ARG A 25 -21.81 -0.94 32.82
C ARG A 25 -22.32 -2.17 32.07
N ALA A 26 -21.54 -2.64 31.11
CA ALA A 26 -21.73 -3.92 30.45
C ALA A 26 -20.38 -4.65 30.34
N TYR A 27 -20.44 -5.94 30.04
CA TYR A 27 -19.26 -6.78 29.81
C TYR A 27 -19.19 -7.18 28.34
N VAL A 28 -17.98 -7.34 27.80
CA VAL A 28 -17.76 -7.63 26.39
C VAL A 28 -16.84 -8.83 26.25
N GLN A 29 -17.22 -9.75 25.37
CA GLN A 29 -16.49 -10.98 25.12
C GLN A 29 -16.48 -11.30 23.61
N ILE A 30 -15.38 -11.86 23.12
CA ILE A 30 -15.26 -12.30 21.72
C ILE A 30 -15.57 -13.80 21.64
N LEU A 31 -16.31 -14.22 20.62
CA LEU A 31 -16.44 -15.61 20.19
C LEU A 31 -15.76 -15.78 18.83
N ASN A 32 -14.78 -16.68 18.77
CA ASN A 32 -14.11 -17.05 17.53
C ASN A 32 -14.90 -18.18 16.84
N ASN A 33 -15.73 -17.84 15.86
CA ASN A 33 -16.41 -18.81 15.01
C ASN A 33 -15.62 -19.15 13.73
N THR A 34 -14.38 -18.66 13.60
CA THR A 34 -13.52 -18.98 12.45
C THR A 34 -12.92 -20.37 12.58
N THR A 35 -12.35 -20.90 11.50
CA THR A 35 -11.65 -22.20 11.48
C THR A 35 -10.24 -22.14 12.06
N GLN A 36 -9.74 -20.95 12.40
CA GLN A 36 -8.36 -20.72 12.79
C GLN A 36 -8.25 -19.98 14.13
N PRO A 37 -7.16 -20.17 14.90
CA PRO A 37 -6.91 -19.36 16.08
C PRO A 37 -6.84 -17.88 15.73
N ILE A 38 -7.57 -17.05 16.48
CA ILE A 38 -7.45 -15.59 16.42
C ILE A 38 -6.34 -15.17 17.37
N ARG A 39 -5.38 -14.38 16.89
CA ARG A 39 -4.26 -13.86 17.70
C ARG A 39 -4.38 -12.35 17.90
N ALA A 40 -3.89 -11.86 19.05
CA ALA A 40 -3.81 -10.45 19.40
C ALA A 40 -5.11 -9.70 19.09
N ALA A 41 -6.24 -10.25 19.55
CA ALA A 41 -7.54 -9.65 19.34
C ALA A 41 -7.69 -8.41 20.21
N THR A 42 -8.18 -7.33 19.63
CA THR A 42 -8.44 -6.07 20.33
C THR A 42 -9.89 -5.65 20.12
N VAL A 43 -10.53 -5.17 21.19
CA VAL A 43 -11.82 -4.49 21.12
C VAL A 43 -11.66 -3.10 21.73
N ILE A 44 -12.00 -2.08 20.96
CA ILE A 44 -12.13 -0.70 21.47
C ILE A 44 -13.61 -0.35 21.51
N HIS A 45 -14.06 0.13 22.66
CA HIS A 45 -15.37 0.73 22.85
C HIS A 45 -15.22 2.21 23.16
N LYS A 46 -16.02 3.05 22.52
CA LYS A 46 -16.16 4.47 22.80
C LYS A 46 -17.63 4.80 23.02
N TYR A 47 -17.97 5.43 24.14
CA TYR A 47 -19.27 6.09 24.32
C TYR A 47 -19.10 7.58 24.01
N SER A 48 -19.34 7.95 22.75
CA SER A 48 -18.92 9.23 22.17
C SER A 48 -17.47 9.56 22.59
N ASP A 49 -17.20 10.76 23.08
CA ASP A 49 -15.87 11.13 23.60
C ASP A 49 -15.80 11.07 25.13
N ILE A 50 -16.78 10.48 25.80
CA ILE A 50 -16.88 10.48 27.28
C ILE A 50 -16.09 9.32 27.88
N TYR A 51 -16.32 8.11 27.36
CA TYR A 51 -15.65 6.90 27.82
C TYR A 51 -14.94 6.22 26.66
N GLN A 52 -13.76 5.66 26.95
CA GLN A 52 -13.01 4.85 26.01
C GLN A 52 -12.40 3.66 26.75
N HIS A 53 -12.66 2.45 26.27
CA HIS A 53 -12.22 1.21 26.88
C HIS A 53 -11.56 0.31 25.84
N HIS A 54 -10.56 -0.46 26.29
CA HIS A 54 -9.72 -1.29 25.44
C HIS A 54 -9.60 -2.68 26.07
N GLY A 55 -9.94 -3.71 25.31
CA GLY A 55 -9.72 -5.10 25.66
C GLY A 55 -8.71 -5.72 24.73
N TYR A 56 -7.80 -6.53 25.27
CA TYR A 56 -6.80 -7.27 24.51
C TYR A 56 -6.81 -8.75 24.92
N TRP A 57 -6.74 -9.63 23.93
CA TRP A 57 -6.67 -11.08 24.11
C TRP A 57 -5.60 -11.68 23.21
N GLU A 58 -4.66 -12.39 23.81
CA GLU A 58 -3.50 -12.93 23.10
C GLU A 58 -3.88 -14.00 22.07
N VAL A 59 -4.69 -14.97 22.48
CA VAL A 59 -5.18 -16.06 21.63
C VAL A 59 -6.62 -16.41 21.98
N ILE A 60 -7.46 -16.61 20.96
CA ILE A 60 -8.81 -17.16 21.09
C ILE A 60 -8.94 -18.34 20.14
N GLN A 61 -9.13 -19.55 20.68
CA GLN A 61 -9.19 -20.78 19.89
C GLN A 61 -10.50 -20.88 19.09
N PRO A 62 -10.51 -21.58 17.94
CA PRO A 62 -11.74 -21.85 17.18
C PRO A 62 -12.85 -22.42 18.05
N GLY A 63 -14.06 -21.91 17.90
CA GLY A 63 -15.25 -22.31 18.67
C GLY A 63 -15.28 -21.85 20.13
N THR A 64 -14.27 -21.11 20.60
CA THR A 64 -14.17 -20.69 22.01
C THR A 64 -14.44 -19.20 22.21
N ARG A 65 -14.78 -18.85 23.45
CA ARG A 65 -14.93 -17.47 23.89
C ARG A 65 -13.63 -16.96 24.50
N SER A 66 -13.39 -15.65 24.41
CA SER A 66 -12.24 -15.00 25.05
C SER A 66 -12.29 -15.18 26.57
N GLY A 67 -11.14 -15.47 27.21
CA GLY A 67 -11.10 -15.83 28.64
C GLY A 67 -11.62 -14.71 29.55
N ASN A 68 -10.98 -13.53 29.52
CA ASN A 68 -11.41 -12.37 30.28
C ASN A 68 -12.49 -11.56 29.55
N MET A 69 -13.30 -10.81 30.29
CA MET A 69 -14.29 -9.88 29.75
C MET A 69 -13.83 -8.43 29.89
N LEU A 70 -14.04 -7.63 28.85
CA LEU A 70 -13.82 -6.18 28.89
C LEU A 70 -15.04 -5.52 29.54
N ARG A 71 -14.85 -4.73 30.59
CA ARG A 71 -15.91 -3.91 31.18
C ARG A 71 -15.98 -2.55 30.49
N VAL A 72 -17.17 -2.15 30.05
CA VAL A 72 -17.40 -0.87 29.36
C VAL A 72 -18.45 -0.04 30.07
N GLU A 73 -18.34 1.30 29.96
CA GLU A 73 -19.27 2.28 30.53
C GLU A 73 -19.98 3.07 29.44
N TYR A 74 -21.28 3.31 29.64
CA TYR A 74 -22.15 4.04 28.71
C TYR A 74 -23.26 4.77 29.47
N HIS A 75 -23.89 5.78 28.87
CA HIS A 75 -25.02 6.48 29.49
C HIS A 75 -26.36 6.05 28.89
N THR A 76 -27.42 6.16 29.70
CA THR A 76 -28.82 5.97 29.30
C THR A 76 -29.71 7.00 29.98
N GLY A 77 -30.94 7.19 29.51
CA GLY A 77 -31.89 8.18 30.06
C GLY A 77 -32.27 9.25 29.02
N ALA A 78 -33.24 10.11 29.33
CA ALA A 78 -33.77 11.09 28.37
C ALA A 78 -32.76 12.18 27.93
N PHE A 79 -31.68 12.36 28.69
CA PHE A 79 -30.58 13.27 28.35
C PHE A 79 -29.32 12.56 27.85
N ALA A 80 -29.37 11.25 27.62
CA ALA A 80 -28.26 10.52 27.01
C ALA A 80 -28.26 10.78 25.49
N THR A 81 -27.31 11.57 25.02
CA THR A 81 -27.12 11.91 23.58
C THR A 81 -25.93 11.19 22.95
N GLY A 82 -25.26 10.32 23.70
CA GLY A 82 -24.06 9.63 23.25
C GLY A 82 -24.36 8.36 22.47
N ASN A 83 -23.37 7.92 21.69
CA ASN A 83 -23.45 6.72 20.87
C ASN A 83 -22.32 5.76 21.22
N ASP A 84 -22.61 4.46 21.24
CA ASP A 84 -21.63 3.41 21.41
C ASP A 84 -20.98 3.04 20.06
N TRP A 85 -19.69 3.28 19.99
CA TRP A 85 -18.83 3.00 18.84
C TRP A 85 -17.88 1.88 19.18
N TRP A 86 -17.75 0.92 18.27
CA TRP A 86 -17.01 -0.30 18.47
C TRP A 86 -16.01 -0.55 17.36
N LEU A 87 -14.87 -1.08 17.73
CA LEU A 87 -13.86 -1.52 16.80
C LEU A 87 -13.33 -2.86 17.26
N VAL A 88 -13.21 -3.79 16.32
CA VAL A 88 -12.70 -5.14 16.56
C VAL A 88 -11.56 -5.37 15.60
N SER A 89 -10.45 -5.92 16.07
CA SER A 89 -9.32 -6.28 15.23
C SER A 89 -8.56 -7.48 15.74
N TRP A 90 -7.82 -8.15 14.85
CA TRP A 90 -7.04 -9.35 15.19
C TRP A 90 -6.00 -9.69 14.12
N LYS A 91 -5.15 -10.69 14.41
CA LYS A 91 -4.19 -11.26 13.46
C LYS A 91 -4.58 -12.69 13.10
N ASN A 92 -4.21 -13.12 11.89
CA ASN A 92 -4.21 -14.55 11.54
C ASN A 92 -3.17 -15.32 12.36
N PRO A 93 -3.25 -16.67 12.41
CA PRO A 93 -2.30 -17.49 13.16
C PRO A 93 -0.84 -17.24 12.79
N GLU A 94 -0.57 -16.99 11.51
CA GLU A 94 0.78 -16.76 10.97
C GLU A 94 1.33 -15.36 11.31
N GLY A 95 0.47 -14.45 11.80
CA GLY A 95 0.86 -13.06 12.09
C GLY A 95 1.25 -12.25 10.84
N THR A 96 0.87 -12.71 9.65
CA THR A 96 1.18 -12.08 8.36
C THR A 96 0.10 -11.09 7.91
N ARG A 97 -1.11 -11.18 8.47
CA ARG A 97 -2.24 -10.31 8.14
C ARG A 97 -2.95 -9.82 9.38
N TYR A 98 -3.38 -8.57 9.32
CA TYR A 98 -4.19 -7.92 10.32
C TYR A 98 -5.59 -7.72 9.78
N TYR A 99 -6.58 -8.12 10.55
CA TYR A 99 -8.01 -8.06 10.25
C TYR A 99 -8.67 -7.04 11.17
N TYR A 100 -9.73 -6.40 10.69
CA TYR A 100 -10.46 -5.40 11.44
C TYR A 100 -11.90 -5.22 10.95
N SER A 101 -12.78 -4.76 11.83
CA SER A 101 -14.17 -4.41 11.49
C SER A 101 -14.25 -3.24 10.52
N ASN A 102 -15.07 -3.38 9.48
CA ASN A 102 -15.25 -2.39 8.42
C ASN A 102 -16.75 -2.19 8.12
N PRO A 103 -17.40 -1.19 8.73
CA PRO A 103 -18.83 -0.91 8.52
C PRO A 103 -19.16 -0.18 7.22
N GLY A 104 -18.18 0.05 6.34
CA GLY A 104 -18.41 0.65 5.03
C GLY A 104 -18.70 2.16 5.05
N ASN A 105 -18.58 2.83 6.20
CA ASN A 105 -18.83 4.27 6.37
C ASN A 105 -17.61 5.17 6.05
N GLY A 106 -16.69 4.68 5.21
CA GLY A 106 -15.38 5.29 4.94
C GLY A 106 -14.26 4.30 5.26
N ARG A 107 -13.14 4.35 4.51
CA ARG A 107 -11.91 3.59 4.85
C ARG A 107 -11.27 4.26 6.08
N ILE A 108 -9.97 4.25 6.28
CA ILE A 108 -9.32 5.19 7.24
C ILE A 108 -9.12 4.73 8.69
N PHE A 109 -9.09 3.41 8.88
CA PHE A 109 -8.71 2.78 10.14
C PHE A 109 -7.18 2.67 10.45
N PHE A 110 -6.23 3.20 9.65
CA PHE A 110 -4.80 2.86 9.89
C PHE A 110 -4.15 3.67 11.01
N ASP A 111 -4.55 4.93 11.23
CA ASP A 111 -4.08 5.73 12.39
C ASP A 111 -4.35 5.07 13.75
N THR A 112 -5.54 4.48 13.91
CA THR A 112 -5.91 3.78 15.15
C THR A 112 -5.09 2.50 15.34
N VAL A 113 -4.68 1.86 14.25
CA VAL A 113 -3.95 0.59 14.26
C VAL A 113 -2.47 0.81 14.52
N GLU A 114 -1.84 1.77 13.84
CA GLU A 114 -0.46 2.17 14.13
C GLU A 114 -0.32 2.63 15.59
N TRP A 115 -1.31 3.34 16.13
CA TRP A 115 -1.32 3.74 17.54
C TRP A 115 -1.39 2.56 18.53
N ILE A 116 -2.28 1.58 18.30
CA ILE A 116 -2.35 0.35 19.13
C ILE A 116 -1.01 -0.38 19.13
N PHE A 117 -0.27 -0.34 18.01
CA PHE A 117 0.98 -1.07 17.83
C PHE A 117 2.25 -0.29 18.22
N ALA A 118 2.24 1.04 18.24
CA ALA A 118 3.41 1.85 18.54
C ALA A 118 3.74 1.96 20.06
N GLY A 119 2.96 1.34 20.95
CA GLY A 119 3.20 1.37 22.39
C GLY A 119 3.11 2.76 23.03
N ARG A 120 2.65 3.78 22.28
CA ARG A 120 2.48 5.16 22.76
C ARG A 120 1.12 5.31 23.42
N GLY A 121 0.96 4.69 24.59
CA GLY A 121 -0.18 4.94 25.46
C GLY A 121 -0.18 6.40 25.90
N GLY A 122 -1.17 7.19 25.45
CA GLY A 122 -1.30 8.58 25.90
C GLY A 122 -2.21 9.53 25.11
N HIS A 123 -2.70 9.18 23.92
CA HIS A 123 -3.55 10.10 23.13
C HIS A 123 -4.97 9.56 22.93
N ARG A 124 -5.97 10.45 23.15
CA ARG A 124 -7.39 10.21 22.90
C ARG A 124 -7.60 10.05 21.39
N LEU A 125 -8.22 8.95 20.94
CA LEU A 125 -8.62 8.81 19.54
C LEU A 125 -9.76 9.79 19.29
N GLU A 126 -9.55 10.84 18.49
CA GLU A 126 -10.57 11.88 18.27
C GLU A 126 -11.67 11.47 17.28
N SER A 127 -11.41 10.50 16.40
CA SER A 127 -12.36 10.04 15.38
C SER A 127 -13.07 8.73 15.73
N THR A 128 -14.31 8.58 15.25
CA THR A 128 -15.10 7.33 15.24
C THR A 128 -15.24 6.75 13.83
N THR A 129 -14.55 7.31 12.83
CA THR A 129 -14.48 6.76 11.47
C THR A 129 -13.90 5.35 11.50
N GLY A 130 -14.56 4.40 10.83
CA GLY A 130 -14.18 2.97 10.85
C GLY A 130 -14.70 2.19 12.07
N PHE A 131 -15.28 2.85 13.08
CA PHE A 131 -15.97 2.17 14.17
C PHE A 131 -17.40 1.80 13.75
N LYS A 132 -17.82 0.61 14.13
CA LYS A 132 -19.19 0.12 14.02
C LYS A 132 -20.02 0.68 15.16
N GLN A 133 -21.13 1.35 14.85
CA GLN A 133 -22.11 1.71 15.87
C GLN A 133 -22.92 0.48 16.33
N HIS A 134 -23.04 0.29 17.65
CA HIS A 134 -23.92 -0.69 18.28
C HIS A 134 -24.33 -0.17 19.67
N THR A 135 -25.48 0.50 19.75
CA THR A 135 -25.94 1.20 20.95
C THR A 135 -26.36 0.24 22.07
N LEU A 136 -25.84 0.47 23.28
CA LEU A 136 -26.27 -0.24 24.48
C LEU A 136 -27.40 0.50 25.18
N MET A 137 -28.38 -0.24 25.69
CA MET A 137 -29.55 0.29 26.38
C MET A 137 -29.56 -0.11 27.85
N LYS A 138 -30.56 0.38 28.58
CA LYS A 138 -30.76 0.08 30.02
C LYS A 138 -30.83 -1.43 30.31
N THR A 139 -31.29 -2.23 29.36
CA THR A 139 -31.43 -3.69 29.44
C THR A 139 -30.11 -4.45 29.36
N ASP A 140 -29.03 -3.79 28.91
CA ASP A 140 -27.69 -4.39 28.82
C ASP A 140 -26.87 -4.24 30.10
N ALA A 141 -27.42 -3.55 31.10
CA ALA A 141 -26.73 -3.29 32.35
C ALA A 141 -26.32 -4.59 33.05
N ASN A 142 -25.03 -4.73 33.34
CA ASN A 142 -24.39 -5.90 33.94
C ASN A 142 -24.61 -7.20 33.13
N ARG A 143 -24.86 -7.09 31.82
CA ARG A 143 -24.96 -8.22 30.89
C ARG A 143 -23.75 -8.27 29.96
N VAL A 144 -23.61 -9.40 29.27
CA VAL A 144 -22.56 -9.62 28.28
C VAL A 144 -23.07 -9.22 26.90
N THR A 145 -22.33 -8.33 26.24
CA THR A 145 -22.37 -8.08 24.80
C THR A 145 -21.35 -9.00 24.13
N GLN A 146 -21.81 -9.83 23.21
CA GLN A 146 -20.99 -10.79 22.48
C GLN A 146 -20.57 -10.23 21.13
N VAL A 147 -19.27 -10.29 20.84
CA VAL A 147 -18.68 -10.00 19.53
C VAL A 147 -18.34 -11.33 18.87
N VAL A 148 -19.03 -11.70 17.79
CA VAL A 148 -18.78 -12.96 17.08
C VAL A 148 -18.02 -12.67 15.79
N ILE A 149 -16.89 -13.36 15.57
CA ILE A 149 -16.10 -13.27 14.34
C ILE A 149 -16.31 -14.58 13.57
N ASN A 150 -16.91 -14.50 12.37
CA ASN A 150 -17.34 -15.65 11.58
C ASN A 150 -16.38 -15.98 10.41
N THR A 151 -16.50 -17.20 9.87
CA THR A 151 -15.75 -17.68 8.70
C THR A 151 -16.05 -16.93 7.40
N ASP A 152 -17.24 -16.34 7.27
CA ASP A 152 -17.68 -15.59 6.08
C ASP A 152 -17.24 -14.11 6.10
N ASN A 153 -16.26 -13.78 6.95
CA ASN A 153 -15.76 -12.44 7.23
C ASN A 153 -16.76 -11.50 7.92
N THR A 154 -17.92 -11.98 8.35
CA THR A 154 -18.85 -11.14 9.14
C THR A 154 -18.42 -11.03 10.60
N ILE A 155 -18.64 -9.85 11.18
CA ILE A 155 -18.49 -9.58 12.61
C ILE A 155 -19.86 -9.16 13.12
N GLN A 156 -20.31 -9.82 14.18
CA GLN A 156 -21.62 -9.60 14.77
C GLN A 156 -21.49 -9.08 16.20
N PHE A 157 -22.28 -8.07 16.52
CA PHE A 157 -22.43 -7.52 17.87
C PHE A 157 -23.81 -7.87 18.37
N SER A 158 -23.89 -8.65 19.44
CA SER A 158 -25.14 -9.10 20.06
C SER A 158 -25.16 -8.68 21.53
N SER A 159 -26.13 -7.86 21.89
CA SER A 159 -26.44 -7.48 23.26
C SER A 159 -27.89 -7.87 23.57
N LYS A 160 -28.35 -7.63 24.81
CA LYS A 160 -29.75 -7.93 25.16
C LYS A 160 -30.72 -6.97 24.46
N SER A 161 -30.30 -5.73 24.20
CA SER A 161 -31.12 -4.71 23.54
C SER A 161 -31.19 -4.85 22.02
N GLY A 162 -30.25 -5.57 21.39
CA GLY A 162 -30.32 -5.78 19.95
C GLY A 162 -29.10 -6.43 19.33
N TYR A 163 -29.10 -6.40 18.00
CA TYR A 163 -28.07 -7.02 17.17
C TYR A 163 -27.65 -6.05 16.07
N SER A 164 -26.37 -6.03 15.74
CA SER A 164 -25.86 -5.38 14.53
C SER A 164 -24.67 -6.14 13.95
N SER A 165 -24.40 -5.96 12.66
CA SER A 165 -23.27 -6.62 12.00
C SER A 165 -22.47 -5.66 11.12
N THR A 166 -21.28 -6.12 10.76
CA THR A 166 -20.33 -5.49 9.83
C THR A 166 -19.49 -6.58 9.17
N THR A 167 -18.74 -6.25 8.11
CA THR A 167 -17.75 -7.17 7.54
C THR A 167 -16.37 -6.84 8.08
N SER A 168 -15.44 -7.76 7.91
CA SER A 168 -14.02 -7.50 8.16
C SER A 168 -13.29 -7.11 6.89
N SER A 169 -12.19 -6.40 7.06
CA SER A 169 -11.19 -6.16 6.02
C SER A 169 -9.83 -6.54 6.58
N SER A 170 -8.85 -6.75 5.70
CA SER A 170 -7.50 -7.10 6.13
C SER A 170 -6.43 -6.34 5.37
N THR A 171 -5.31 -6.12 6.05
CA THR A 171 -4.06 -5.62 5.47
C THR A 171 -2.95 -6.63 5.77
N PRO A 172 -1.94 -6.78 4.92
CA PRO A 172 -0.69 -7.40 5.32
C PRO A 172 -0.14 -6.68 6.56
N ILE A 173 0.39 -7.45 7.52
CA ILE A 173 1.24 -6.88 8.56
C ILE A 173 2.60 -6.72 7.92
N PHE A 174 2.99 -5.48 7.63
CA PHE A 174 4.40 -5.19 7.37
C PHE A 174 5.15 -5.63 8.61
N ARG A 175 6.01 -6.65 8.47
CA ARG A 175 6.91 -7.05 9.53
C ARG A 175 7.72 -5.82 9.93
N GLN A 176 7.39 -5.18 11.04
CA GLN A 176 8.45 -4.53 11.81
C GLN A 176 9.26 -5.68 12.44
N TYR A 177 10.54 -5.70 12.05
CA TYR A 177 11.60 -6.63 12.47
C TYR A 177 11.67 -8.00 11.76
N GLY A 178 11.46 -8.02 10.44
CA GLY A 178 12.07 -9.06 9.59
C GLY A 178 13.54 -8.72 9.26
N ASN A 179 14.23 -9.62 8.57
CA ASN A 179 15.50 -9.26 7.92
C ASN A 179 15.29 -8.02 7.03
N PRO A 180 16.28 -7.12 6.96
CA PRO A 180 16.27 -6.00 6.02
C PRO A 180 15.82 -6.44 4.62
N GLN A 181 15.11 -5.58 3.89
CA GLN A 181 14.65 -5.89 2.54
C GLN A 181 15.52 -5.17 1.48
N PRO A 182 15.74 -5.78 0.31
CA PRO A 182 16.47 -5.14 -0.77
C PRO A 182 15.74 -3.90 -1.29
N PHE A 183 16.52 -2.94 -1.77
CA PHE A 183 16.06 -1.68 -2.35
C PHE A 183 16.75 -1.41 -3.69
N TYR A 184 15.98 -0.99 -4.69
CA TYR A 184 16.49 -0.73 -6.03
C TYR A 184 16.64 0.76 -6.31
N ALA A 185 17.88 1.22 -6.49
CA ALA A 185 18.21 2.55 -6.98
C ALA A 185 18.34 2.47 -8.51
N ILE A 186 17.31 2.96 -9.20
CA ILE A 186 17.14 2.78 -10.65
C ILE A 186 17.57 4.08 -11.34
N ALA A 187 18.61 4.05 -12.17
CA ALA A 187 19.02 5.24 -12.93
C ALA A 187 17.99 5.57 -14.01
N HIS A 188 17.51 6.82 -14.03
CA HIS A 188 16.49 7.31 -14.96
C HIS A 188 17.05 7.58 -16.36
N ARG A 189 16.30 7.22 -17.41
CA ARG A 189 16.52 7.65 -18.79
C ARG A 189 17.94 7.37 -19.29
N VAL A 190 18.39 6.13 -19.15
CA VAL A 190 19.72 5.68 -19.59
C VAL A 190 19.67 5.35 -21.09
N LEU A 191 19.96 6.35 -21.93
CA LEU A 191 19.71 6.26 -23.38
C LEU A 191 20.92 5.86 -24.23
N ASP A 192 22.11 5.74 -23.65
CA ASP A 192 23.31 5.38 -24.41
C ASP A 192 24.28 4.52 -23.57
N LYS A 193 25.32 4.02 -24.23
CA LYS A 193 26.34 3.19 -23.58
C LYS A 193 27.09 3.93 -22.47
N ALA A 194 27.33 5.23 -22.63
CA ALA A 194 28.06 6.03 -21.66
C ALA A 194 27.23 6.21 -20.38
N GLY A 195 25.92 6.46 -20.52
CA GLY A 195 24.96 6.53 -19.43
C GLY A 195 24.92 5.25 -18.61
N VAL A 196 24.98 4.07 -19.25
CA VAL A 196 25.08 2.78 -18.53
C VAL A 196 26.33 2.74 -17.66
N GLU A 197 27.48 3.09 -18.22
CA GLU A 197 28.74 3.09 -17.48
C GLU A 197 28.68 4.06 -16.29
N VAL A 198 28.22 5.28 -16.52
CA VAL A 198 28.12 6.34 -15.51
C VAL A 198 27.13 5.95 -14.40
N ALA A 199 25.95 5.46 -14.73
CA ALA A 199 24.94 5.01 -13.77
C ALA A 199 25.49 3.94 -12.82
N LEU A 200 26.15 2.92 -13.38
CA LEU A 200 26.74 1.82 -12.61
C LEU A 200 28.02 2.25 -11.86
N ARG A 201 28.73 3.27 -12.34
CA ARG A 201 29.84 3.90 -11.61
C ARG A 201 29.34 4.70 -10.42
N HIS A 202 28.21 5.40 -10.54
CA HIS A 202 27.58 6.11 -9.42
C HIS A 202 27.03 5.15 -8.36
N GLY A 203 26.63 3.94 -8.75
CA GLY A 203 26.16 2.90 -7.84
C GLY A 203 24.70 2.51 -8.04
N ALA A 204 24.10 2.84 -9.18
CA ALA A 204 22.81 2.26 -9.57
C ALA A 204 22.90 0.73 -9.56
N ASN A 205 21.85 0.07 -9.08
CA ASN A 205 21.73 -1.40 -9.16
C ASN A 205 20.67 -1.86 -10.17
N ALA A 206 20.03 -0.91 -10.84
CA ALA A 206 19.15 -1.10 -11.97
C ALA A 206 19.19 0.14 -12.87
N VAL A 207 18.79 -0.01 -14.14
CA VAL A 207 18.68 1.09 -15.10
C VAL A 207 17.34 1.05 -15.80
N GLU A 208 16.75 2.22 -16.03
CA GLU A 208 15.55 2.40 -16.86
C GLU A 208 15.98 2.96 -18.23
N ILE A 209 15.43 2.37 -19.30
CA ILE A 209 15.74 2.68 -20.69
C ILE A 209 14.42 2.85 -21.44
N ASP A 210 14.18 4.04 -21.96
CA ASP A 210 13.05 4.31 -22.84
C ASP A 210 13.20 3.56 -24.16
N ALA A 211 12.35 2.57 -24.42
CA ALA A 211 12.40 1.75 -25.62
C ALA A 211 11.33 2.19 -26.62
N ASN A 212 11.79 2.71 -27.77
CA ASN A 212 10.92 3.24 -28.81
C ASN A 212 11.17 2.56 -30.16
N ALA A 213 10.09 2.09 -30.80
CA ALA A 213 10.10 1.43 -32.08
C ALA A 213 10.05 2.45 -33.22
N TRP A 214 11.10 2.45 -34.04
CA TRP A 214 11.20 3.25 -35.25
C TRP A 214 10.88 2.41 -36.48
N LYS A 215 9.72 2.64 -37.10
CA LYS A 215 9.23 1.84 -38.25
C LYS A 215 9.86 2.23 -39.59
N LEU A 216 10.06 3.54 -39.83
CA LEU A 216 10.41 4.06 -41.16
C LEU A 216 11.86 4.53 -41.24
N VAL A 217 12.22 5.53 -40.43
CA VAL A 217 13.57 6.10 -40.37
C VAL A 217 14.42 5.28 -39.39
N HIS A 218 15.66 4.96 -39.76
CA HIS A 218 16.64 4.20 -38.96
C HIS A 218 16.32 2.74 -38.62
N ARG A 219 15.03 2.34 -38.67
CA ARG A 219 14.45 1.00 -38.48
C ARG A 219 14.93 0.26 -37.21
N GLY A 220 13.99 -0.07 -36.33
CA GLY A 220 14.21 -0.91 -35.15
C GLY A 220 14.04 -0.19 -33.82
N TRP A 221 14.58 -0.79 -32.77
CA TRP A 221 14.43 -0.30 -31.39
C TRP A 221 15.57 0.61 -30.98
N TRP A 222 15.20 1.79 -30.47
CA TRP A 222 16.11 2.83 -30.02
C TRP A 222 15.83 3.22 -28.59
N ALA A 223 16.91 3.57 -27.88
CA ALA A 223 16.82 4.15 -26.57
C ALA A 223 16.44 5.62 -26.74
N ASP A 224 15.14 5.92 -26.62
CA ASP A 224 14.56 7.19 -27.07
C ASP A 224 13.24 7.48 -26.36
N HIS A 225 13.23 8.51 -25.54
CA HIS A 225 12.08 8.90 -24.74
C HIS A 225 10.95 9.51 -25.58
N ASP A 226 11.26 10.39 -26.54
CA ASP A 226 10.27 11.24 -27.20
C ASP A 226 9.90 10.75 -28.61
N GLY A 227 10.67 9.79 -29.18
CA GLY A 227 10.42 9.28 -30.53
C GLY A 227 10.75 10.30 -31.62
N THR A 228 11.69 11.21 -31.32
CA THR A 228 12.11 12.29 -32.21
C THR A 228 13.60 12.17 -32.51
N LEU A 229 14.06 12.71 -33.63
CA LEU A 229 15.48 12.68 -33.98
C LEU A 229 16.38 13.30 -32.89
N PRO A 230 16.01 14.44 -32.25
CA PRO A 230 16.83 15.03 -31.20
C PRO A 230 16.85 14.27 -29.86
N SER A 231 15.81 13.49 -29.56
CA SER A 231 15.71 12.75 -28.28
C SER A 231 16.36 11.37 -28.31
N ARG A 232 16.83 10.95 -29.50
CA ARG A 232 17.30 9.59 -29.76
C ARG A 232 18.73 9.38 -29.25
N GLY A 233 18.88 8.42 -28.34
CA GLY A 233 20.16 7.87 -27.93
C GLY A 233 20.66 6.77 -28.87
N ASP A 234 21.31 5.75 -28.31
CA ASP A 234 21.85 4.61 -29.05
C ASP A 234 20.74 3.61 -29.46
N ARG A 235 21.09 2.63 -30.31
CA ARG A 235 20.22 1.47 -30.53
C ARG A 235 20.09 0.68 -29.22
N ILE A 236 18.89 0.18 -28.92
CA ILE A 236 18.66 -0.63 -27.70
C ILE A 236 19.66 -1.78 -27.60
N ARG A 237 19.98 -2.43 -28.72
CA ARG A 237 20.99 -3.50 -28.79
C ARG A 237 22.32 -3.09 -28.16
N ASP A 238 22.80 -1.90 -28.47
CA ASP A 238 24.12 -1.43 -28.05
C ASP A 238 24.12 -1.05 -26.56
N VAL A 239 23.02 -0.45 -26.07
CA VAL A 239 22.82 -0.16 -24.64
C VAL A 239 22.75 -1.46 -23.83
N LEU A 240 22.01 -2.46 -24.31
CA LEU A 240 21.91 -3.78 -23.67
C LEU A 240 23.25 -4.52 -23.66
N ILE A 241 24.05 -4.41 -24.73
CA ILE A 241 25.41 -4.98 -24.76
C ILE A 241 26.29 -4.29 -23.72
N ALA A 242 26.21 -2.96 -23.58
CA ALA A 242 26.96 -2.25 -22.54
C ALA A 242 26.53 -2.70 -21.13
N ALA A 243 25.23 -2.85 -20.88
CA ALA A 243 24.71 -3.38 -19.62
C ALA A 243 25.22 -4.80 -19.33
N ALA A 244 25.19 -5.69 -20.33
CA ALA A 244 25.69 -7.05 -20.19
C ALA A 244 27.21 -7.09 -19.96
N ASN A 245 27.98 -6.23 -20.62
CA ASN A 245 29.42 -6.12 -20.42
C ASN A 245 29.75 -5.58 -19.02
N ALA A 246 29.03 -4.58 -18.54
CA ALA A 246 29.18 -4.07 -17.19
C ALA A 246 28.89 -5.15 -16.14
N ARG A 247 27.84 -5.96 -16.36
CA ARG A 247 27.52 -7.12 -15.54
C ARG A 247 28.67 -8.14 -15.51
N ARG A 248 29.21 -8.52 -16.68
CA ARG A 248 30.37 -9.43 -16.78
C ARG A 248 31.61 -8.87 -16.07
N ALA A 249 31.76 -7.55 -16.08
CA ALA A 249 32.81 -6.85 -15.36
C ALA A 249 32.56 -6.72 -13.84
N GLY A 250 31.55 -7.42 -13.30
CA GLY A 250 31.27 -7.48 -11.87
C GLY A 250 30.42 -6.33 -11.32
N LYS A 251 29.82 -5.50 -12.18
CA LYS A 251 28.90 -4.46 -11.70
C LYS A 251 27.63 -5.07 -11.11
N ASN A 252 27.11 -4.40 -10.08
CA ASN A 252 25.92 -4.79 -9.34
C ASN A 252 24.61 -4.47 -10.09
N LEU A 253 24.50 -4.86 -11.36
CA LEU A 253 23.30 -4.63 -12.16
C LEU A 253 22.35 -5.83 -12.02
N GLY A 254 21.27 -5.64 -11.26
CA GLY A 254 20.24 -6.67 -11.03
C GLY A 254 19.26 -6.79 -12.19
N PHE A 255 18.75 -5.66 -12.69
CA PHE A 255 17.80 -5.66 -13.79
C PHE A 255 17.87 -4.42 -14.69
N VAL A 256 17.34 -4.55 -15.90
CA VAL A 256 17.04 -3.47 -16.83
C VAL A 256 15.53 -3.32 -16.94
N TRP A 257 15.03 -2.10 -16.77
CA TRP A 257 13.65 -1.74 -17.06
C TRP A 257 13.58 -1.13 -18.47
N LEU A 258 12.88 -1.81 -19.37
CA LEU A 258 12.55 -1.29 -20.70
C LEU A 258 11.20 -0.56 -20.62
N ASP A 259 11.21 0.77 -20.58
CA ASP A 259 10.00 1.59 -20.60
C ASP A 259 9.48 1.72 -22.04
N LEU A 260 8.46 0.93 -22.37
CA LEU A 260 7.98 0.79 -23.74
C LEU A 260 7.11 1.99 -24.13
N LYS A 261 7.61 2.84 -25.03
CA LYS A 261 6.91 4.07 -25.43
C LYS A 261 5.82 3.87 -26.49
N ASN A 262 5.96 2.85 -27.32
CA ASN A 262 5.04 2.57 -28.42
C ASN A 262 5.09 1.10 -28.87
N PRO A 263 4.85 0.14 -27.96
CA PRO A 263 5.20 -1.26 -28.20
C PRO A 263 4.46 -1.94 -29.35
N ASP A 264 3.31 -1.39 -29.76
CA ASP A 264 2.52 -1.87 -30.90
C ASP A 264 2.71 -1.06 -32.19
N ARG A 265 3.69 -0.14 -32.25
CA ARG A 265 3.97 0.67 -33.45
C ARG A 265 4.29 -0.19 -34.69
N CYS A 266 4.92 -1.34 -34.46
CA CYS A 266 5.24 -2.33 -35.48
C CYS A 266 4.40 -3.59 -35.24
N GLY A 267 3.71 -4.03 -36.30
CA GLY A 267 2.93 -5.25 -36.27
C GLY A 267 3.83 -6.49 -36.30
N GLN A 268 3.19 -7.66 -36.27
CA GLN A 268 3.88 -8.94 -36.18
C GLN A 268 4.85 -9.19 -37.35
N LEU A 269 4.52 -8.69 -38.56
CA LEU A 269 5.33 -8.91 -39.76
C LEU A 269 6.53 -7.96 -39.87
N GLU A 270 6.55 -6.88 -39.08
CA GLU A 270 7.64 -5.90 -39.07
C GLU A 270 8.76 -6.29 -38.10
N THR A 271 9.42 -7.41 -38.38
CA THR A 271 10.45 -8.05 -37.54
C THR A 271 11.64 -7.16 -37.17
N GLY A 272 11.84 -6.04 -37.87
CA GLY A 272 12.88 -5.08 -37.51
C GLY A 272 12.59 -4.32 -36.21
N CYS A 273 11.31 -4.11 -35.86
CA CYS A 273 10.87 -3.23 -34.76
C CYS A 273 9.66 -3.76 -33.98
N ASN A 274 9.21 -4.99 -34.22
CA ASN A 274 8.14 -5.60 -33.44
C ASN A 274 8.62 -5.97 -32.02
N ILE A 275 7.68 -6.24 -31.11
CA ILE A 275 7.98 -6.58 -29.72
C ILE A 275 8.73 -7.91 -29.59
N GLU A 276 8.46 -8.88 -30.46
CA GLU A 276 9.12 -10.18 -30.47
C GLU A 276 10.63 -10.01 -30.66
N ALA A 277 11.03 -9.19 -31.63
CA ALA A 277 12.43 -8.89 -31.88
C ALA A 277 13.12 -8.20 -30.69
N LEU A 278 12.42 -7.28 -30.00
CA LEU A 278 12.97 -6.66 -28.79
C LEU A 278 13.14 -7.68 -27.66
N ARG A 279 12.10 -8.47 -27.40
CA ARG A 279 12.08 -9.52 -26.37
C ARG A 279 13.21 -10.52 -26.57
N ASP A 280 13.31 -11.07 -27.77
CA ASP A 280 14.28 -12.11 -28.08
C ASP A 280 15.72 -11.54 -28.03
N MET A 281 15.93 -10.31 -28.53
CA MET A 281 17.20 -9.60 -28.41
C MET A 281 17.59 -9.35 -26.95
N ALA A 282 16.66 -8.86 -26.13
CA ALA A 282 16.93 -8.58 -24.72
C ALA A 282 17.29 -9.84 -23.94
N ARG A 283 16.55 -10.94 -24.16
CA ARG A 283 16.86 -12.24 -23.58
C ARG A 283 18.22 -12.76 -24.02
N GLN A 284 18.52 -12.70 -25.32
CA GLN A 284 19.79 -13.18 -25.86
C GLN A 284 20.99 -12.44 -25.25
N ILE A 285 20.85 -11.16 -24.94
CA ILE A 285 21.94 -10.32 -24.43
C ILE A 285 22.05 -10.40 -22.89
N LEU A 286 20.93 -10.29 -22.18
CA LEU A 286 20.91 -10.10 -20.72
C LEU A 286 20.81 -11.39 -19.92
N ALA A 287 20.02 -12.38 -20.38
CA ALA A 287 19.81 -13.61 -19.62
C ALA A 287 21.10 -14.40 -19.37
N PRO A 288 22.04 -14.54 -20.34
CA PRO A 288 23.30 -15.28 -20.11
C PRO A 288 24.21 -14.67 -19.04
N VAL A 289 24.02 -13.40 -18.70
CA VAL A 289 24.79 -12.71 -17.66
C VAL A 289 23.98 -12.50 -16.37
N GLY A 290 22.77 -13.05 -16.32
CA GLY A 290 21.90 -13.00 -15.15
C GLY A 290 21.29 -11.62 -14.88
N VAL A 291 21.27 -10.70 -15.85
CA VAL A 291 20.51 -9.44 -15.73
C VAL A 291 19.05 -9.72 -16.04
N LYS A 292 18.17 -9.35 -15.11
CA LYS A 292 16.73 -9.55 -15.23
C LYS A 292 16.08 -8.44 -16.07
N ILE A 293 14.90 -8.67 -16.63
CA ILE A 293 14.20 -7.71 -17.50
C ILE A 293 12.83 -7.33 -16.92
N LEU A 294 12.60 -6.03 -16.75
CA LEU A 294 11.29 -5.49 -16.43
C LEU A 294 10.68 -4.84 -17.68
N TRP A 295 9.56 -5.37 -18.13
CA TRP A 295 8.80 -4.85 -19.28
C TRP A 295 7.80 -3.80 -18.80
N GLY A 296 8.10 -2.52 -19.03
CA GLY A 296 7.25 -1.40 -18.60
C GLY A 296 6.23 -1.02 -19.64
N PHE A 297 4.95 -1.05 -19.27
CA PHE A 297 3.85 -0.57 -20.11
C PHE A 297 3.15 0.61 -19.44
N THR A 298 2.72 1.58 -20.24
CA THR A 298 1.74 2.56 -19.77
C THR A 298 0.39 1.88 -19.52
N GLY A 299 -0.48 2.52 -18.74
CA GLY A 299 -1.84 2.02 -18.50
C GLY A 299 -2.69 1.82 -19.77
N SER A 300 -2.40 2.53 -20.86
CA SER A 300 -3.04 2.29 -22.16
C SER A 300 -2.42 1.11 -22.90
N ASP A 301 -1.09 1.02 -22.93
CA ASP A 301 -0.36 0.02 -23.73
C ASP A 301 -0.46 -1.39 -23.14
N ILE A 302 -0.76 -1.53 -21.85
CA ILE A 302 -0.91 -2.84 -21.20
C ILE A 302 -2.07 -3.68 -21.80
N ASN A 303 -3.03 -3.03 -22.46
CA ASN A 303 -4.12 -3.72 -23.17
C ASN A 303 -3.79 -4.04 -24.63
N GLY A 304 -2.60 -3.63 -25.09
CA GLY A 304 -2.12 -3.83 -26.44
C GLY A 304 -1.64 -5.25 -26.72
N ARG A 305 -1.33 -5.53 -28.00
CA ARG A 305 -0.86 -6.83 -28.49
C ARG A 305 0.48 -7.19 -27.84
N ALA A 306 1.38 -6.22 -27.75
CA ALA A 306 2.71 -6.43 -27.21
C ALA A 306 2.72 -6.90 -25.75
N SER A 307 1.80 -6.40 -24.93
CA SER A 307 1.59 -6.89 -23.57
C SER A 307 1.21 -8.36 -23.55
N GLY A 308 0.31 -8.79 -24.45
CA GLY A 308 -0.05 -10.21 -24.62
C GLY A 308 1.16 -11.08 -24.97
N VAL A 309 1.95 -10.67 -25.97
CA VAL A 309 3.15 -11.41 -26.43
C VAL A 309 4.19 -11.57 -25.32
N VAL A 310 4.45 -10.51 -24.55
CA VAL A 310 5.41 -10.58 -23.43
C VAL A 310 4.85 -11.48 -22.33
N ARG A 311 3.60 -11.25 -21.92
CA ARG A 311 2.96 -11.96 -20.81
C ARG A 311 2.86 -13.47 -21.02
N GLU A 312 2.47 -13.90 -22.21
CA GLU A 312 2.19 -15.31 -22.52
C GLU A 312 3.45 -16.19 -22.47
N ASP A 313 4.63 -15.58 -22.55
CA ASP A 313 5.92 -16.27 -22.59
C ASP A 313 6.90 -15.72 -21.55
N LEU A 314 6.42 -15.17 -20.43
CA LEU A 314 7.29 -14.67 -19.37
C LEU A 314 8.16 -15.77 -18.78
N THR A 315 9.46 -15.52 -18.70
CA THR A 315 10.39 -16.39 -17.96
C THR A 315 10.48 -15.98 -16.48
N PRO A 316 10.99 -16.84 -15.57
CA PRO A 316 11.24 -16.44 -14.18
C PRO A 316 12.24 -15.29 -14.01
N SER A 317 12.95 -14.90 -15.08
CA SER A 317 13.88 -13.76 -15.07
C SER A 317 13.26 -12.48 -15.65
N GLU A 318 11.94 -12.46 -15.82
CA GLU A 318 11.20 -11.32 -16.35
C GLU A 318 9.98 -10.95 -15.50
N ALA A 319 9.62 -9.67 -15.52
CA ALA A 319 8.42 -9.15 -14.88
C ALA A 319 7.74 -8.10 -15.79
N ILE A 320 6.49 -7.78 -15.47
CA ILE A 320 5.73 -6.71 -16.15
C ILE A 320 5.44 -5.59 -15.16
N SER A 321 5.74 -4.35 -15.55
CA SER A 321 5.30 -3.15 -14.84
C SER A 321 4.13 -2.51 -15.56
N ILE A 322 3.13 -2.08 -14.79
CA ILE A 322 2.14 -1.11 -15.25
C ILE A 322 2.49 0.23 -14.63
N ASP A 323 2.71 1.23 -15.46
CA ASP A 323 3.01 2.57 -15.01
C ASP A 323 1.75 3.42 -14.78
N GLY A 324 1.77 4.15 -13.68
CA GLY A 324 0.71 5.02 -13.19
C GLY A 324 0.54 6.36 -13.91
N LEU A 325 1.26 6.61 -15.01
CA LEU A 325 1.05 7.79 -15.85
C LEU A 325 -0.40 7.94 -16.32
N SER A 326 -0.75 9.17 -16.69
CA SER A 326 -2.04 9.52 -17.32
C SER A 326 -3.28 9.13 -16.51
N GLY A 327 -3.20 9.22 -15.18
CA GLY A 327 -4.33 8.93 -14.29
C GLY A 327 -4.57 7.44 -14.01
N THR A 328 -3.67 6.56 -14.46
CA THR A 328 -3.70 5.15 -14.09
C THR A 328 -3.49 5.01 -12.58
N SER A 329 -4.34 4.21 -11.93
CA SER A 329 -4.30 3.95 -10.48
C SER A 329 -3.82 2.54 -10.17
N ALA A 330 -3.30 2.34 -8.97
CA ALA A 330 -2.90 1.04 -8.46
C ALA A 330 -4.05 0.03 -8.55
N ARG A 331 -5.28 0.47 -8.26
CA ARG A 331 -6.49 -0.38 -8.40
C ARG A 331 -6.81 -0.75 -9.84
N TYR A 332 -6.50 0.11 -10.80
CA TYR A 332 -6.63 -0.26 -12.20
C TYR A 332 -5.58 -1.32 -12.55
N ALA A 333 -4.32 -1.12 -12.18
CA ALA A 333 -3.26 -2.12 -12.38
C ALA A 333 -3.58 -3.46 -11.71
N GLU A 334 -4.10 -3.46 -10.47
CA GLU A 334 -4.58 -4.67 -9.78
C GLU A 334 -5.64 -5.42 -10.59
N ARG A 335 -6.63 -4.70 -11.14
CA ARG A 335 -7.70 -5.30 -11.96
C ARG A 335 -7.13 -5.92 -13.23
N ILE A 336 -6.21 -5.23 -13.91
CA ILE A 336 -5.53 -5.78 -15.08
C ILE A 336 -4.76 -7.04 -14.70
N PHE A 337 -3.91 -6.99 -13.66
CA PHE A 337 -3.13 -8.16 -13.28
C PHE A 337 -3.96 -9.36 -12.78
N ASN A 338 -5.11 -9.10 -12.14
CA ASN A 338 -6.00 -10.19 -11.73
C ASN A 338 -6.78 -10.81 -12.89
N THR A 339 -7.05 -10.04 -13.94
CA THR A 339 -7.82 -10.53 -15.09
C THR A 339 -6.90 -11.20 -16.12
N SER A 340 -5.74 -10.62 -16.34
CA SER A 340 -4.85 -10.96 -17.44
C SER A 340 -3.40 -10.68 -17.10
N GLY A 341 -2.98 -10.75 -15.83
CA GLY A 341 -1.57 -10.59 -15.45
C GLY A 341 -0.82 -11.91 -15.33
N PRO A 342 0.49 -11.84 -15.05
CA PRO A 342 1.26 -13.01 -14.60
C PRO A 342 0.62 -13.63 -13.36
N THR A 343 0.54 -14.96 -13.26
CA THR A 343 -0.02 -15.64 -12.08
C THR A 343 0.86 -15.48 -10.84
N ASN A 344 2.19 -15.47 -11.04
CA ASN A 344 3.15 -15.19 -9.98
C ASN A 344 3.12 -13.70 -9.63
N THR A 345 2.72 -13.37 -8.40
CA THR A 345 2.65 -11.99 -7.92
C THR A 345 4.01 -11.30 -7.88
N ALA A 346 5.10 -12.06 -7.72
CA ALA A 346 6.44 -11.50 -7.70
C ALA A 346 6.80 -10.82 -9.04
N GLN A 347 6.26 -11.31 -10.17
CA GLN A 347 6.47 -10.76 -11.52
C GLN A 347 5.53 -9.59 -11.87
N ARG A 348 4.73 -9.11 -10.91
CA ARG A 348 3.83 -7.96 -11.07
C ARG A 348 4.46 -6.73 -10.44
N VAL A 349 4.72 -5.69 -11.23
CA VAL A 349 5.29 -4.44 -10.74
C VAL A 349 4.30 -3.30 -10.97
N TRP A 350 4.22 -2.42 -9.98
CA TRP A 350 3.49 -1.16 -10.08
C TRP A 350 4.46 0.00 -9.93
N SER A 351 4.36 0.99 -10.81
CA SER A 351 5.12 2.22 -10.68
C SER A 351 4.22 3.45 -10.71
N LYS A 352 4.61 4.49 -9.96
CA LYS A 352 3.93 5.78 -10.01
C LYS A 352 4.92 6.91 -9.84
N GLY A 353 4.75 7.94 -10.65
CA GLY A 353 5.63 9.07 -10.58
C GLY A 353 5.21 10.27 -11.42
N LEU A 354 6.09 11.27 -11.40
CA LEU A 354 6.05 12.43 -12.28
C LEU A 354 7.47 12.97 -12.47
N PHE A 355 7.75 13.57 -13.63
CA PHE A 355 9.04 14.20 -13.95
C PHE A 355 9.50 15.20 -12.86
N GLN A 356 8.56 15.90 -12.21
CA GLN A 356 8.79 16.67 -11.00
C GLN A 356 7.84 16.16 -9.91
N MET A 357 8.33 15.23 -9.11
CA MET A 357 7.53 14.49 -8.12
C MET A 357 6.75 15.41 -7.16
N ALA A 358 7.35 16.52 -6.71
CA ALA A 358 6.71 17.47 -5.81
C ALA A 358 5.38 18.04 -6.33
N LEU A 359 5.19 18.18 -7.65
CA LEU A 359 3.98 18.78 -8.23
C LEU A 359 2.70 17.95 -7.99
N ASN A 360 2.86 16.64 -7.79
CA ASN A 360 1.73 15.73 -7.61
C ASN A 360 1.97 14.72 -6.48
N PHE A 361 2.79 15.09 -5.49
CA PHE A 361 3.24 14.15 -4.47
C PHE A 361 2.09 13.64 -3.60
N GLY A 362 1.24 14.54 -3.11
CA GLY A 362 0.12 14.20 -2.21
C GLY A 362 0.56 13.82 -0.80
N SER A 363 -0.41 13.49 0.06
CA SER A 363 -0.14 13.08 1.45
C SER A 363 0.25 11.61 1.54
N CYS A 364 1.17 11.30 2.45
CA CYS A 364 1.48 9.92 2.84
C CYS A 364 0.80 9.49 4.14
N GLU A 365 0.13 10.41 4.82
CA GLU A 365 -0.56 10.20 6.10
C GLU A 365 -2.06 9.99 5.83
N ASP A 366 -2.64 8.92 6.39
CA ASP A 366 -4.01 9.02 6.94
C ASP A 366 -5.13 9.33 5.94
N LYS A 367 -5.43 8.40 5.04
CA LYS A 367 -6.47 8.41 4.01
C LYS A 367 -7.44 9.62 4.07
N ALA A 368 -7.45 10.46 3.06
CA ALA A 368 -8.68 11.01 2.51
C ALA A 368 -8.71 10.53 1.07
N MET A 369 -9.46 9.45 0.83
CA MET A 369 -10.02 9.07 -0.48
C MET A 369 -9.26 9.54 -1.73
N SER A 370 -8.05 9.02 -1.95
CA SER A 370 -7.23 9.42 -3.09
C SER A 370 -6.98 8.29 -4.11
N ALA A 371 -7.67 7.16 -4.00
CA ALA A 371 -7.86 6.30 -5.19
C ALA A 371 -8.46 7.11 -6.37
N SER A 372 -9.04 8.29 -6.09
CA SER A 372 -9.44 9.33 -7.03
C SER A 372 -8.50 10.55 -7.15
N SER A 373 -7.53 10.77 -6.24
CA SER A 373 -6.63 11.94 -6.40
C SER A 373 -5.54 11.67 -7.42
N GLY A 374 -5.17 10.40 -7.65
CA GLY A 374 -4.13 10.03 -8.61
C GLY A 374 -2.74 10.58 -8.26
N GLN A 375 -2.56 11.06 -7.03
CA GLN A 375 -1.30 11.58 -6.49
C GLN A 375 -0.32 10.46 -6.15
N ILE A 376 0.97 10.78 -6.13
CA ILE A 376 2.05 9.79 -6.11
C ILE A 376 2.07 8.99 -4.81
N CYS A 377 2.20 9.63 -3.65
CA CYS A 377 2.36 8.90 -2.39
C CYS A 377 1.14 8.05 -2.00
N PRO A 378 -0.11 8.54 -2.13
CA PRO A 378 -1.28 7.70 -1.89
C PRO A 378 -1.34 6.45 -2.78
N GLU A 379 -1.02 6.59 -4.07
CA GLU A 379 -1.03 5.47 -5.02
C GLU A 379 0.12 4.48 -4.77
N ILE A 380 1.29 4.96 -4.36
CA ILE A 380 2.40 4.10 -3.90
C ILE A 380 1.98 3.33 -2.66
N ARG A 381 1.41 4.00 -1.64
CA ARG A 381 0.90 3.33 -0.43
C ARG A 381 -0.16 2.31 -0.78
N LEU A 382 -1.11 2.64 -1.66
CA LEU A 382 -2.12 1.67 -2.11
C LEU A 382 -1.49 0.44 -2.75
N GLY A 383 -0.50 0.63 -3.63
CA GLY A 383 0.24 -0.47 -4.24
C GLY A 383 0.96 -1.34 -3.19
N VAL A 384 1.71 -0.72 -2.29
CA VAL A 384 2.47 -1.44 -1.25
C VAL A 384 1.52 -2.21 -0.31
N MET A 385 0.40 -1.62 0.06
CA MET A 385 -0.56 -2.19 1.00
C MET A 385 -1.47 -3.27 0.39
N SER A 386 -1.63 -3.31 -0.93
CA SER A 386 -2.49 -4.31 -1.56
C SER A 386 -1.93 -5.72 -1.44
N GLY A 387 -0.59 -5.85 -1.43
CA GLY A 387 0.11 -7.13 -1.51
C GLY A 387 -0.09 -7.87 -2.83
N LEU A 388 -0.61 -7.19 -3.87
CA LEU A 388 -0.84 -7.77 -5.20
C LEU A 388 0.30 -7.50 -6.19
N PHE A 389 1.29 -6.70 -5.79
CA PHE A 389 2.50 -6.40 -6.55
C PHE A 389 3.70 -7.00 -5.84
N GLY A 390 4.59 -7.62 -6.62
CA GLY A 390 5.88 -8.13 -6.14
C GLY A 390 6.88 -7.03 -5.83
N LYS A 391 6.77 -5.89 -6.53
CA LYS A 391 7.52 -4.67 -6.28
C LYS A 391 6.67 -3.44 -6.56
N VAL A 392 6.92 -2.37 -5.81
CA VAL A 392 6.36 -1.03 -6.07
C VAL A 392 7.48 -0.01 -6.20
N PHE A 393 7.47 0.76 -7.29
CA PHE A 393 8.50 1.76 -7.59
C PHE A 393 7.94 3.19 -7.69
N GLY A 394 8.71 4.16 -7.21
CA GLY A 394 8.40 5.60 -7.32
C GLY A 394 9.36 6.34 -8.26
N TRP A 395 8.89 7.42 -8.90
CA TRP A 395 9.73 8.21 -9.81
C TRP A 395 9.21 9.65 -10.03
N THR A 396 9.98 10.59 -10.61
CA THR A 396 11.45 10.61 -10.69
C THR A 396 11.98 11.43 -9.51
N ILE A 397 13.01 10.92 -8.84
CA ILE A 397 13.69 11.58 -7.73
C ILE A 397 14.84 12.45 -8.25
N THR A 398 14.83 13.74 -7.88
CA THR A 398 15.92 14.68 -8.10
C THR A 398 16.68 14.98 -6.80
N ARG A 399 17.76 15.75 -6.89
CA ARG A 399 18.55 16.20 -5.73
C ARG A 399 17.76 17.04 -4.70
N ASN A 400 16.55 17.50 -5.05
CA ASN A 400 15.75 18.37 -4.18
C ASN A 400 14.65 17.60 -3.41
N ASP A 401 14.43 16.32 -3.72
CA ASP A 401 13.27 15.56 -3.25
C ASP A 401 13.54 14.77 -1.95
N GLY A 402 14.42 15.27 -1.08
CA GLY A 402 14.84 14.54 0.13
C GLY A 402 13.69 14.21 1.09
N SER A 403 12.71 15.11 1.21
CA SER A 403 11.50 14.93 2.03
C SER A 403 10.60 13.83 1.45
N GLU A 404 10.39 13.86 0.16
CA GLU A 404 9.56 12.93 -0.59
C GLU A 404 10.18 11.54 -0.62
N VAL A 405 11.50 11.42 -0.83
CA VAL A 405 12.23 10.15 -0.70
C VAL A 405 12.01 9.56 0.68
N ASN A 406 12.21 10.35 1.75
CA ASN A 406 12.00 9.87 3.10
C ASN A 406 10.57 9.33 3.30
N LYS A 407 9.56 10.05 2.80
CA LYS A 407 8.17 9.64 2.92
C LYS A 407 7.83 8.39 2.09
N LEU A 408 8.33 8.26 0.86
CA LEU A 408 8.12 7.07 0.04
C LEU A 408 8.83 5.83 0.61
N MET A 409 10.02 6.02 1.17
CA MET A 409 10.75 4.96 1.87
C MET A 409 9.97 4.45 3.09
N HIS A 410 9.39 5.35 3.89
CA HIS A 410 8.49 4.98 5.00
C HIS A 410 7.16 4.37 4.52
N ALA A 411 6.67 4.77 3.34
CA ALA A 411 5.52 4.16 2.69
C ALA A 411 5.78 2.73 2.20
N GLY A 412 7.04 2.28 2.23
CA GLY A 412 7.43 0.92 1.90
C GLY A 412 7.70 0.67 0.42
N VAL A 413 8.01 1.70 -0.36
CA VAL A 413 8.46 1.54 -1.76
C VAL A 413 9.69 0.63 -1.84
N ASP A 414 9.79 -0.18 -2.88
CA ASP A 414 10.90 -1.14 -3.06
C ASP A 414 12.06 -0.61 -3.89
N GLY A 415 11.85 0.53 -4.55
CA GLY A 415 12.85 1.16 -5.38
C GLY A 415 12.40 2.53 -5.87
N LEU A 416 13.38 3.35 -6.23
CA LEU A 416 13.14 4.70 -6.74
C LEU A 416 13.96 4.92 -8.00
N ILE A 417 13.31 5.48 -9.02
CA ILE A 417 13.99 5.98 -10.21
C ILE A 417 14.53 7.38 -9.89
N TYR A 418 15.81 7.60 -10.11
CA TYR A 418 16.50 8.84 -9.75
C TYR A 418 17.34 9.39 -10.90
N GLY A 419 17.57 10.70 -10.87
CA GLY A 419 18.43 11.38 -11.84
C GLY A 419 17.82 12.70 -12.29
N HIS A 420 17.97 12.99 -13.58
CA HIS A 420 17.44 14.22 -14.18
C HIS A 420 15.95 14.10 -14.49
N MET A 421 15.23 15.21 -14.42
CA MET A 421 13.80 15.26 -14.75
C MET A 421 13.51 15.17 -16.26
N SER A 422 14.39 15.70 -17.12
CA SER A 422 14.10 15.94 -18.54
C SER A 422 15.25 15.62 -19.51
N SER A 423 16.38 15.14 -19.00
CA SER A 423 17.53 14.76 -19.81
C SER A 423 17.91 13.30 -19.57
N PHE A 424 18.69 12.74 -20.50
CA PHE A 424 19.27 11.42 -20.33
C PHE A 424 20.35 11.40 -19.24
N TYR A 425 20.68 10.21 -18.76
CA TYR A 425 21.60 10.03 -17.65
C TYR A 425 23.04 10.36 -18.02
N GLU A 426 23.64 11.33 -17.32
CA GLU A 426 25.01 11.78 -17.54
C GLU A 426 25.79 11.95 -16.22
N ASP A 427 27.10 12.15 -16.33
CA ASP A 427 28.00 12.37 -15.19
C ASP A 427 27.81 13.80 -14.65
N THR A 428 26.75 14.00 -13.88
CA THR A 428 26.42 15.30 -13.29
C THR A 428 26.38 15.25 -11.78
N LYS A 429 26.61 16.41 -11.15
CA LYS A 429 26.44 16.57 -9.71
C LYS A 429 25.00 16.27 -9.29
N GLU A 430 24.02 16.66 -10.11
CA GLU A 430 22.60 16.41 -9.82
C GLU A 430 22.28 14.92 -9.73
N ALA A 431 22.73 14.12 -10.70
CA ALA A 431 22.52 12.67 -10.69
C ALA A 431 23.18 11.99 -9.46
N ARG A 432 24.39 12.44 -9.07
CA ARG A 432 25.07 11.97 -7.86
C ARG A 432 24.34 12.37 -6.59
N ASP A 433 23.93 13.64 -6.48
CA ASP A 433 23.22 14.15 -5.30
C ASP A 433 21.88 13.42 -5.11
N ALA A 434 21.15 13.16 -6.20
CA ALA A 434 19.90 12.40 -6.15
C ALA A 434 20.10 10.97 -5.62
N LEU A 435 21.13 10.25 -6.09
CA LEU A 435 21.48 8.94 -5.55
C LEU A 435 21.92 9.02 -4.08
N GLN A 436 22.65 10.07 -3.72
CA GLN A 436 23.17 10.24 -2.36
C GLN A 436 22.04 10.35 -1.34
N ILE A 437 20.89 10.93 -1.70
CA ILE A 437 19.70 10.97 -0.83
C ILE A 437 19.23 9.55 -0.49
N ILE A 438 19.12 8.67 -1.49
CA ILE A 438 18.74 7.26 -1.32
C ILE A 438 19.76 6.55 -0.44
N ASN A 439 21.05 6.67 -0.76
CA ASN A 439 22.12 6.01 -0.02
C ASN A 439 22.20 6.46 1.45
N ASN A 440 22.03 7.76 1.72
CA ASN A 440 22.00 8.30 3.08
C ASN A 440 20.83 7.70 3.88
N TRP A 441 19.65 7.61 3.26
CA TRP A 441 18.48 7.03 3.92
C TRP A 441 18.68 5.54 4.22
N LEU A 442 19.17 4.76 3.25
CA LEU A 442 19.46 3.33 3.43
C LEU A 442 20.51 3.10 4.52
N LYS A 443 21.57 3.91 4.56
CA LYS A 443 22.61 3.83 5.60
C LYS A 443 22.04 4.10 6.99
N ALA A 444 21.16 5.10 7.12
CA ALA A 444 20.51 5.44 8.38
C ALA A 444 19.45 4.40 8.82
N ASN A 445 18.93 3.59 7.89
CA ASN A 445 17.86 2.62 8.12
C ASN A 445 18.27 1.19 7.71
N SER A 446 19.55 0.84 7.90
CA SER A 446 20.14 -0.43 7.45
C SER A 446 19.53 -1.68 8.07
N ASN A 447 18.88 -1.53 9.23
CA ASN A 447 18.07 -2.57 9.88
C ASN A 447 16.71 -2.81 9.20
N HIS A 448 16.30 -1.97 8.25
CA HIS A 448 15.02 -2.07 7.53
C HIS A 448 15.22 -2.33 6.03
N ARG A 449 16.16 -1.62 5.40
CA ARG A 449 16.42 -1.72 3.96
C ARG A 449 17.91 -1.67 3.68
N TYR A 450 18.34 -2.31 2.61
CA TYR A 450 19.70 -2.22 2.07
C TYR A 450 19.65 -2.10 0.56
N LEU A 451 20.72 -1.58 -0.05
CA LEU A 451 20.83 -1.53 -1.50
C LEU A 451 20.92 -2.97 -2.03
N ALA A 452 19.99 -3.35 -2.90
CA ALA A 452 19.91 -4.70 -3.44
C ALA A 452 21.23 -5.08 -4.14
N ASN A 453 21.64 -6.32 -3.94
CA ASN A 453 22.81 -6.93 -4.56
C ASN A 453 22.38 -8.07 -5.51
N LEU A 454 23.35 -8.83 -6.00
CA LEU A 454 23.15 -9.84 -7.04
C LEU A 454 22.47 -11.12 -6.56
N ASP A 455 22.46 -11.36 -5.26
CA ASP A 455 21.77 -12.48 -4.64
C ASP A 455 20.28 -12.15 -4.41
N ASP A 456 19.92 -10.86 -4.46
CA ASP A 456 18.55 -10.41 -4.36
C ASP A 456 17.81 -10.64 -5.67
N ASN A 457 16.80 -11.50 -5.62
CA ASN A 457 15.94 -11.74 -6.77
C ASN A 457 14.84 -10.67 -6.82
N PRO A 458 14.73 -9.85 -7.89
CA PRO A 458 13.70 -8.83 -7.97
C PRO A 458 12.29 -9.41 -8.15
N TRP A 459 12.13 -10.64 -8.66
CA TRP A 459 10.85 -11.33 -8.84
C TRP A 459 10.93 -12.86 -8.93
#